data_AF-A0A2W0CDU6-F1
#
_entry.id   AF-A0A2W0CDU6-F1
#
_cell.length_a   1.000
_cell.length_b   1.000
_cell.length_c   1.000
_cell.angle_alpha   90.00
_cell.angle_beta   90.00
_cell.angle_gamma   90.00
#
_symmetry.space_group_name_H-M   'P 1'
#
loop_
_entity.id
_entity.type
_entity.pdbx_description
1 polymer ?
#
loop_
_entity_poly.entity_id
_entity_poly.type
_entity_poly.pdbx_seq_one_letter_code
_entity_poly.pdbx_strand_id
1 'polypeptide(L)' 'MKTGDILIYSCVIIGAGIGLTLDNILPGVLIGLGVGYLLKYTLINEKNRDT' A
#
# COMPACT_ATOMS: atom_id res chain seq x y z
N MET A 1 15.69 -2.03 7.31
CA MET A 1 14.37 -1.99 6.64
C MET A 1 13.75 -0.63 6.91
N LYS A 2 13.45 0.16 5.88
CA LYS A 2 12.89 1.50 6.08
C LYS A 2 11.39 1.37 6.39
N THR A 3 10.90 2.14 7.36
CA THR A 3 9.50 2.11 7.83
C THR A 3 8.47 2.34 6.72
N GLY A 4 8.85 2.99 5.62
CA GLY A 4 7.94 3.19 4.48
C GLY A 4 7.63 1.92 3.68
N ASP A 5 8.54 0.95 3.64
CA ASP A 5 8.37 -0.27 2.84
C ASP A 5 7.44 -1.27 3.53
N ILE A 6 7.39 -1.26 4.86
CA ILE A 6 6.49 -2.14 5.63
C ILE A 6 5.02 -1.79 5.45
N LEU A 7 4.73 -0.51 5.20
CA LEU A 7 3.39 0.01 4.96
C LEU A 7 2.87 -0.37 3.56
N ILE A 8 3.74 -0.40 2.56
CA ILE A 8 3.38 -0.95 1.23
C ILE A 8 3.13 -2.45 1.36
N TYR A 9 4.01 -3.18 2.05
CA TYR A 9 3.89 -4.62 2.22
C TYR A 9 2.57 -5.02 2.88
N SER A 10 2.16 -4.33 3.95
CA SER A 10 0.88 -4.59 4.61
C SER A 10 -0.32 -4.25 3.72
N CYS A 11 -0.27 -3.13 2.99
CA CYS A 11 -1.35 -2.73 2.09
C CYS A 11 -1.52 -3.73 0.92
N VAL A 12 -0.42 -4.23 0.38
CA VAL A 12 -0.42 -5.27 -0.68
C VAL A 12 -0.98 -6.59 -0.15
N ILE A 13 -0.60 -7.03 1.05
CA ILE A 13 -1.13 -8.26 1.67
C ILE A 13 -2.65 -8.17 1.88
N ILE A 14 -3.13 -7.03 2.38
CA ILE A 14 -4.57 -6.82 2.60
C ILE A 14 -5.31 -6.75 1.25
N GLY A 15 -4.76 -6.04 0.26
CA GLY A 15 -5.34 -5.96 -1.08
C GLY A 15 -5.38 -7.32 -1.80
N ALA A 16 -4.33 -8.13 -1.63
CA ALA A 16 -4.30 -9.52 -2.12
C ALA A 16 -5.35 -10.38 -1.42
N GLY A 17 -5.49 -10.26 -0.09
CA GLY A 17 -6.49 -10.97 0.70
C GLY A 17 -7.92 -10.64 0.26
N ILE A 18 -8.23 -9.36 0.05
CA ILE A 18 -9.54 -8.92 -0.44
C ILE A 18 -9.76 -9.36 -1.89
N GLY A 19 -8.75 -9.23 -2.75
CA GLY A 19 -8.82 -9.69 -4.15
C GLY A 19 -9.06 -11.20 -4.26
N LEU A 20 -8.46 -11.99 -3.37
CA LEU A 20 -8.67 -13.43 -3.29
C LEU A 20 -10.12 -13.78 -2.93
N THR A 21 -10.77 -13.01 -2.05
CA THR A 21 -12.19 -13.23 -1.71
C THR A 21 -13.17 -12.88 -2.83
N LEU A 22 -12.74 -12.06 -3.79
CA LEU A 22 -13.56 -11.62 -4.93
C LEU A 22 -13.32 -12.47 -6.19
N ASP A 23 -12.60 -13.59 -6.07
CA ASP A 23 -12.10 -14.43 -7.18
C ASP A 23 -11.20 -13.66 -8.18
N ASN A 24 -10.84 -12.42 -7.84
CA ASN A 24 -10.18 -11.46 -8.69
C ASN A 24 -8.95 -10.89 -7.95
N ILE A 25 -7.93 -11.74 -7.83
CA ILE A 25 -6.67 -11.45 -7.13
C ILE A 25 -5.91 -10.30 -7.79
N LEU A 26 -5.84 -10.30 -9.13
CA LEU A 26 -5.13 -9.30 -9.93
C LEU A 26 -5.55 -7.86 -9.59
N PRO A 27 -6.84 -7.49 -9.68
CA PRO A 27 -7.25 -6.12 -9.36
C PRO A 27 -7.07 -5.79 -7.87
N GLY A 28 -7.27 -6.74 -6.96
CA GLY A 28 -7.05 -6.51 -5.52
C GLY A 28 -5.59 -6.19 -5.18
N VAL A 29 -4.65 -6.92 -5.77
CA VAL A 29 -3.21 -6.64 -5.61
C VAL A 29 -2.82 -5.30 -6.23
N LEU A 30 -3.34 -4.96 -7.42
CA LEU A 30 -3.10 -3.66 -8.06
C LEU A 30 -3.61 -2.49 -7.21
N ILE A 31 -4.81 -2.61 -6.64
CA ILE A 31 -5.38 -1.58 -5.76
C ILE A 31 -4.53 -1.46 -4.48
N GLY A 32 -4.15 -2.58 -3.85
CA GLY A 32 -3.29 -2.56 -2.66
C GLY A 32 -1.91 -1.94 -2.93
N LEU A 33 -1.31 -2.23 -4.08
CA LEU A 33 -0.03 -1.64 -4.48
C LEU A 33 -0.17 -0.13 -4.75
N GLY A 34 -1.24 0.27 -5.46
CA GLY A 34 -1.53 1.68 -5.77
C GLY A 34 -1.79 2.51 -4.53
N VAL A 35 -2.66 2.02 -3.63
CA VAL A 35 -2.96 2.69 -2.35
C VAL A 35 -1.72 2.73 -1.46
N GLY A 36 -0.95 1.65 -1.36
CA GLY A 36 0.29 1.61 -0.57
C GLY A 36 1.32 2.63 -1.05
N TYR A 37 1.49 2.80 -2.36
CA TYR A 37 2.37 3.82 -2.93
C TYR A 37 1.86 5.24 -2.71
N LEU A 38 0.55 5.47 -2.87
CA LEU A 38 -0.07 6.78 -2.65
C LEU A 38 0.06 7.19 -1.18
N LEU A 39 -0.20 6.26 -0.24
CA LEU A 39 -0.01 6.51 1.19
C LEU A 39 1.44 6.79 1.54
N LYS A 40 2.39 6.01 1.00
CA LYS A 40 3.82 6.24 1.21
C LYS A 40 4.25 7.58 0.64
N TYR A 41 3.76 7.97 -0.52
CA TYR A 41 4.05 9.26 -1.13
C TYR A 41 3.55 10.40 -0.25
N THR A 42 2.29 10.34 0.19
CA THR A 42 1.70 11.33 1.11
C THR A 42 2.44 11.38 2.46
N LEU A 43 2.74 10.24 3.09
CA LEU A 43 3.46 10.18 4.38
C LEU A 43 4.92 10.67 4.28
N ILE A 44 5.60 10.41 3.16
CA ILE A 44 6.96 10.95 2.93
C ILE A 44 6.89 12.46 2.70
N ASN A 45 5.87 12.94 1.99
CA ASN A 45 5.66 14.37 1.78
C ASN A 45 5.27 15.10 3.08
N GLU A 46 4.48 14.45 3.94
CA GLU A 46 4.08 14.94 5.25
C GLU A 46 5.27 14.98 6.21
N LYS A 47 6.10 13.93 6.23
CA LYS A 47 7.35 13.91 7.00
C LYS A 47 8.36 14.99 6.58
N ASN A 48 8.31 15.47 5.34
CA ASN A 48 9.13 16.60 4.88
C ASN A 48 8.49 17.97 5.14
N ARG A 49 7.20 18.02 5.53
CA ARG A 49 6.48 19.27 5.84
C ARG A 49 6.55 19.67 7.32
N ASP A 50 6.99 18.76 8.18
CA ASP A 50 7.12 18.97 9.63
C ASP A 50 8.57 19.32 10.04
N THR A 51 9.39 19.86 9.12
CA THR A 51 10.73 20.42 9.40
C THR A 51 10.82 21.84 8.87
#